data_AF-A0A3N4HTU0-F1
#
_entry.id   AF-A0A3N4HTU0-F1
#
_cell.length_a   1.000
_cell.length_b   1.000
_cell.length_c   1.000
_cell.angle_alpha   90.00
_cell.angle_beta   90.00
_cell.angle_gamma   90.00
#
_symmetry.space_group_name_H-M   'P 1'
#
loop_
_entity.id
_entity.type
_entity.pdbx_description
1 polymer ?
#
loop_
_entity_poly.entity_id
_entity_poly.type
_entity_poly.pdbx_seq_one_letter_code
_entity_poly.pdbx_strand_id
1 'polypeptide(L)'
;MKFFGILPLFGLVAPSLGHYVISNFIVNGKESPMGRCMRMPESTDPLKDLYSSNMACNINGDKGVARVCDIKAGDTITLIWRDHPDGYQAGSLPSGSHDGPCAAYLKHFPSNNVANSAASGGGWFKIMEDGYSGGQWCSEKIRNNGGKMTVKIPTDLKAGQYLLRGEHIALHEPVPQFYVGCVQLVISSAGQKTAPSTVSIPGHMTPDQVAYDFWKGDNKRPKSYTIPGNAKLFNPPANNSPIPSPLLKQTGFDNCIETNANWCAKPVPKFTNTDGCWKAANDCWTQSRACFGSAPISGNKGCFAYEENKCKAAQRHCEGCGSSSCKPFTFTI
;
A
#
# COMPACT_ATOMS: atom_id res chain seq x y z
N MET A 1 24.31 56.14 -17.31
CA MET A 1 23.40 55.49 -16.33
C MET A 1 22.97 54.15 -16.90
N LYS A 2 23.42 53.03 -16.31
CA LYS A 2 22.98 51.68 -16.69
C LYS A 2 21.86 51.26 -15.74
N PHE A 3 20.63 51.15 -16.25
CA PHE A 3 19.49 50.64 -15.49
C PHE A 3 19.57 49.11 -15.45
N PHE A 4 19.81 48.53 -14.27
CA PHE A 4 19.58 47.11 -14.02
C PHE A 4 18.09 46.93 -13.71
N GLY A 5 17.34 46.39 -14.66
CA GLY A 5 15.95 45.97 -14.45
C GLY A 5 15.91 44.70 -13.62
N ILE A 6 15.29 44.77 -12.44
CA ILE A 6 14.99 43.61 -11.60
C ILE A 6 13.77 42.90 -12.21
N LEU A 7 13.97 41.70 -12.74
CA LEU A 7 12.90 40.84 -13.23
C LEU A 7 12.21 40.19 -11.99
N PRO A 8 10.89 40.35 -11.79
CA PRO A 8 10.21 39.68 -10.69
C PRO A 8 10.10 38.19 -10.99
N LEU A 9 10.72 37.37 -10.15
CA LEU A 9 10.57 35.93 -10.16
C LEU A 9 9.16 35.60 -9.63
N PHE A 10 8.19 35.45 -10.53
CA PHE A 10 6.90 34.88 -10.17
C PHE A 10 7.10 33.39 -9.87
N GLY A 11 7.15 33.04 -8.58
CA GLY A 11 7.07 31.66 -8.14
C GLY A 11 5.71 31.09 -8.51
N LEU A 12 5.68 30.17 -9.46
CA LEU A 12 4.54 29.28 -9.68
C LEU A 12 4.39 28.41 -8.43
N VAL A 13 3.51 28.82 -7.52
CA VAL A 13 3.02 27.93 -6.47
C VAL A 13 2.14 26.91 -7.16
N ALA A 14 2.69 25.72 -7.44
CA ALA A 14 1.86 24.60 -7.88
C ALA A 14 0.81 24.35 -6.79
N PRO A 15 -0.49 24.30 -7.12
CA PRO A 15 -1.49 23.91 -6.13
C PRO A 15 -1.10 22.52 -5.62
N SER A 16 -0.84 22.39 -4.31
CA SER A 16 -0.67 21.08 -3.70
C SER A 16 -1.99 20.33 -3.90
N LEU A 17 -2.00 19.34 -4.79
CA LEU A 17 -3.10 18.39 -4.87
C LEU A 17 -3.12 17.64 -3.53
N GLY A 18 -4.11 17.95 -2.68
CA GLY A 18 -4.21 17.47 -1.29
C GLY A 18 -4.59 15.99 -1.15
N HIS A 19 -4.39 15.19 -2.18
CA HIS A 19 -4.84 13.81 -2.26
C HIS A 19 -3.66 12.86 -2.01
N TYR A 20 -3.92 11.69 -1.41
CA TYR A 20 -2.87 10.80 -0.93
C TYR A 20 -3.35 9.35 -0.90
N VAL A 21 -2.40 8.43 -0.87
CA VAL A 21 -2.66 6.99 -0.73
C VAL A 21 -1.68 6.35 0.22
N ILE A 22 -1.97 5.12 0.64
CA ILE A 22 -0.97 4.28 1.27
C ILE A 22 -0.03 3.78 0.17
N SER A 23 1.25 4.12 0.27
CA SER A 23 2.28 3.81 -0.74
C SER A 23 3.09 2.56 -0.41
N ASN A 24 3.30 2.32 0.89
CA ASN A 24 4.03 1.20 1.44
C ASN A 24 3.70 1.01 2.93
N PHE A 25 4.40 0.08 3.59
CA PHE A 25 4.25 -0.15 5.02
C PHE A 25 5.57 -0.54 5.68
N ILE A 26 5.60 -0.50 7.01
CA ILE A 26 6.73 -0.88 7.85
C ILE A 26 6.28 -2.01 8.78
N VAL A 27 7.07 -3.08 8.89
CA VAL A 27 6.83 -4.17 9.85
C VAL A 27 7.93 -4.16 10.89
N ASN A 28 7.58 -3.92 12.16
CA ASN A 28 8.54 -3.86 13.27
C ASN A 28 9.79 -3.00 12.97
N GLY A 29 9.59 -1.83 12.35
CA GLY A 29 10.66 -0.90 11.97
C GLY A 29 11.34 -1.19 10.62
N LYS A 30 11.06 -2.32 9.96
CA LYS A 30 11.59 -2.64 8.63
C LYS A 30 10.63 -2.21 7.52
N GLU A 31 11.07 -1.28 6.70
CA GLU A 31 10.28 -0.74 5.58
C GLU A 31 10.14 -1.75 4.43
N SER A 32 8.92 -1.84 3.89
CA SER A 32 8.62 -2.60 2.68
C SER A 32 8.94 -1.77 1.43
N PRO A 33 9.37 -2.40 0.33
CA PRO A 33 9.39 -1.72 -0.97
C PRO A 33 8.02 -1.18 -1.37
N MET A 34 8.02 -0.08 -2.14
CA MET A 34 6.83 0.61 -2.63
C MET A 34 5.86 -0.35 -3.31
N GLY A 35 4.57 -0.30 -2.94
CA GLY A 35 3.49 -1.08 -3.53
C GLY A 35 3.57 -2.61 -3.36
N ARG A 36 4.58 -3.14 -2.65
CA ARG A 36 4.76 -4.59 -2.51
C ARG A 36 3.61 -5.20 -1.70
N CYS A 37 3.00 -6.27 -2.22
CA CYS A 37 1.84 -6.94 -1.61
C CYS A 37 0.59 -6.04 -1.49
N MET A 38 0.61 -4.86 -2.09
CA MET A 38 -0.49 -3.89 -2.00
C MET A 38 -1.36 -3.95 -3.24
N ARG A 39 -2.65 -3.74 -3.05
CA ARG A 39 -3.61 -3.51 -4.14
C ARG A 39 -3.67 -2.01 -4.37
N MET A 40 -2.77 -1.50 -5.21
CA MET A 40 -2.60 -0.06 -5.43
C MET A 40 -3.71 0.50 -6.34
N PRO A 41 -4.25 1.69 -6.04
CA PRO A 41 -5.18 2.38 -6.96
C PRO A 41 -4.46 3.01 -8.15
N GLU A 42 -5.25 3.50 -9.11
CA GLU A 42 -4.77 4.18 -10.31
C GLU A 42 -4.48 5.68 -10.11
N SER A 43 -5.09 6.30 -9.10
CA SER A 43 -4.88 7.70 -8.75
C SER A 43 -4.91 7.90 -7.24
N THR A 44 -4.62 9.13 -6.80
CA THR A 44 -4.73 9.54 -5.40
C THR A 44 -6.15 9.96 -5.01
N ASP A 45 -7.09 9.96 -5.96
CA ASP A 45 -8.42 10.54 -5.75
C ASP A 45 -9.20 9.81 -4.65
N PRO A 46 -10.00 10.56 -3.87
CA PRO A 46 -10.84 9.96 -2.85
C PRO A 46 -12.04 9.24 -3.46
N LEU A 47 -12.58 8.28 -2.70
CA LEU A 47 -13.89 7.71 -2.94
C LEU A 47 -14.96 8.55 -2.23
N LYS A 48 -16.14 8.69 -2.86
CA LYS A 48 -17.31 9.35 -2.25
C LYS A 48 -18.55 8.45 -2.19
N ASP A 49 -18.61 7.42 -3.04
CA ASP A 49 -19.73 6.48 -3.08
C ASP A 49 -19.57 5.37 -2.03
N LEU A 50 -20.37 5.43 -0.97
CA LEU A 50 -20.40 4.46 0.13
C LEU A 50 -20.82 3.05 -0.30
N TYR A 51 -21.51 2.92 -1.44
CA TYR A 51 -22.06 1.66 -1.93
C TYR A 51 -21.17 1.00 -2.99
N SER A 52 -20.12 1.67 -3.46
CA SER A 52 -19.18 1.13 -4.43
C SER A 52 -18.34 0.00 -3.83
N SER A 53 -18.07 -1.05 -4.63
CA SER A 53 -17.10 -2.10 -4.27
C SER A 53 -15.69 -1.54 -4.03
N ASN A 54 -15.37 -0.39 -4.65
CA ASN A 54 -14.10 0.32 -4.44
C ASN A 54 -13.90 0.71 -2.97
N MET A 55 -14.96 0.85 -2.16
CA MET A 55 -14.84 1.22 -0.75
C MET A 55 -14.01 0.21 0.06
N ALA A 56 -13.91 -1.04 -0.40
CA ALA A 56 -13.12 -2.07 0.26
C ALA A 56 -11.61 -1.80 0.18
N CYS A 57 -11.08 -1.59 -1.01
CA CYS A 57 -9.63 -1.50 -1.24
C CYS A 57 -9.22 -0.50 -2.33
N ASN A 58 -10.06 0.50 -2.59
CA ASN A 58 -9.92 1.51 -3.65
C ASN A 58 -10.17 0.96 -5.06
N ILE A 59 -10.16 1.84 -6.06
CA ILE A 59 -10.30 1.51 -7.49
C ILE A 59 -9.28 0.41 -7.85
N ASN A 60 -9.74 -0.61 -8.58
CA ASN A 60 -9.02 -1.86 -8.89
C ASN A 60 -8.63 -2.75 -7.71
N GLY A 61 -8.79 -2.29 -6.47
CA GLY A 61 -8.43 -3.03 -5.27
C GLY A 61 -9.35 -4.18 -4.93
N ASP A 62 -10.50 -4.30 -5.61
CA ASP A 62 -11.33 -5.50 -5.48
C ASP A 62 -10.61 -6.74 -6.03
N LYS A 63 -9.80 -6.57 -7.08
CA LYS A 63 -8.96 -7.63 -7.64
C LYS A 63 -7.69 -7.84 -6.79
N GLY A 64 -7.35 -9.09 -6.53
CA GLY A 64 -6.10 -9.44 -5.85
C GLY A 64 -4.85 -9.23 -6.71
N VAL A 65 -3.71 -9.15 -6.01
CA VAL A 65 -2.38 -9.16 -6.63
C VAL A 65 -1.68 -10.48 -6.34
N ALA A 66 -0.68 -10.86 -7.13
CA ALA A 66 -0.02 -12.14 -6.95
C ALA A 66 0.82 -12.23 -5.66
N ARG A 67 1.24 -11.09 -5.07
CA ARG A 67 2.10 -11.10 -3.88
C ARG A 67 1.34 -11.02 -2.56
N VAL A 68 1.82 -11.75 -1.56
CA VAL A 68 1.30 -11.77 -0.19
C VAL A 68 2.48 -11.69 0.77
N CYS A 69 2.43 -10.81 1.77
CA CYS A 69 3.58 -10.54 2.63
C CYS A 69 3.44 -11.25 3.98
N ASP A 70 4.53 -11.89 4.41
CA ASP A 70 4.60 -12.64 5.66
C ASP A 70 4.55 -11.71 6.89
N ILE A 71 3.64 -11.99 7.81
CA ILE A 71 3.43 -11.25 9.06
C ILE A 71 3.25 -12.23 10.22
N LYS A 72 3.65 -11.85 11.42
CA LYS A 72 3.30 -12.56 12.66
C LYS A 72 2.15 -11.84 13.37
N ALA A 73 1.23 -12.62 13.93
CA ALA A 73 0.28 -12.10 14.88
C ALA A 73 1.03 -11.41 16.03
N GLY A 74 0.59 -10.21 16.44
CA GLY A 74 1.34 -9.37 17.35
C GLY A 74 2.40 -8.47 16.71
N ASP A 75 2.69 -8.56 15.41
CA ASP A 75 3.56 -7.57 14.75
C ASP A 75 2.91 -6.18 14.77
N THR A 76 3.77 -5.16 14.81
CA THR A 76 3.36 -3.78 14.61
C THR A 76 3.55 -3.43 13.13
N ILE A 77 2.48 -3.01 12.46
CA ILE A 77 2.51 -2.54 11.08
C ILE A 77 2.24 -1.05 11.04
N THR A 78 3.07 -0.28 10.35
CA THR A 78 2.84 1.14 10.07
C THR A 78 2.53 1.33 8.60
N LEU A 79 1.33 1.80 8.28
CA LEU A 79 0.91 2.17 6.92
C LEU A 79 1.43 3.58 6.61
N ILE A 80 2.04 3.76 5.44
CA ILE A 80 2.69 5.02 5.03
C ILE A 80 1.85 5.75 3.99
N TRP A 81 1.22 6.83 4.43
CA TRP A 81 0.39 7.72 3.62
C TRP A 81 1.24 8.81 2.95
N ARG A 82 1.12 8.95 1.63
CA ARG A 82 1.87 9.93 0.81
C ARG A 82 0.97 10.62 -0.19
N ASP A 83 1.17 11.92 -0.37
CA ASP A 83 0.60 12.70 -1.47
C ASP A 83 1.36 12.48 -2.79
N HIS A 84 2.65 12.16 -2.71
CA HIS A 84 3.51 11.72 -3.80
C HIS A 84 3.84 10.24 -3.59
N PRO A 85 3.04 9.30 -4.15
CA PRO A 85 3.10 7.89 -3.76
C PRO A 85 4.38 7.20 -4.24
N ASP A 86 5.06 7.75 -5.25
CA ASP A 86 6.35 7.31 -5.74
C ASP A 86 7.53 7.70 -4.83
N GLY A 87 7.28 8.55 -3.83
CA GLY A 87 8.27 9.05 -2.90
C GLY A 87 9.28 10.02 -3.51
N TYR A 88 9.02 10.57 -4.70
CA TYR A 88 9.89 11.58 -5.32
C TYR A 88 9.96 12.86 -4.49
N GLN A 89 8.85 13.22 -3.85
CA GLN A 89 8.79 14.31 -2.87
C GLN A 89 8.31 13.79 -1.52
N ALA A 90 8.81 14.41 -0.45
CA ALA A 90 8.27 14.18 0.88
C ALA A 90 6.92 14.88 0.99
N GLY A 91 5.94 14.16 1.52
CA GLY A 91 4.60 14.69 1.77
C GLY A 91 3.65 13.58 2.22
N SER A 92 2.52 13.98 2.78
CA SER A 92 1.51 13.08 3.35
C SER A 92 0.15 13.76 3.32
N LEU A 93 -0.70 13.56 4.32
CA LEU A 93 -2.01 14.20 4.38
C LEU A 93 -1.84 15.72 4.45
N PRO A 94 -2.59 16.51 3.65
CA PRO A 94 -2.54 17.96 3.71
C PRO A 94 -3.13 18.46 5.03
N SER A 95 -2.60 19.57 5.54
CA SER A 95 -3.07 20.15 6.78
C SER A 95 -4.40 20.88 6.63
N GLY A 96 -5.30 20.74 7.61
CA GLY A 96 -6.40 21.67 7.86
C GLY A 96 -7.64 21.53 6.98
N SER A 97 -7.51 20.93 5.79
CA SER A 97 -8.66 20.52 4.96
C SER A 97 -8.94 19.02 5.08
N HIS A 98 -7.95 18.15 5.27
CA HIS A 98 -8.19 16.70 5.31
C HIS A 98 -8.19 16.15 6.75
N ASP A 99 -8.73 16.93 7.67
CA ASP A 99 -8.89 16.55 9.07
C ASP A 99 -10.06 15.56 9.20
N GLY A 100 -9.88 14.49 9.97
CA GLY A 100 -10.89 13.46 10.16
C GLY A 100 -10.40 12.16 10.82
N PRO A 101 -11.31 11.20 11.05
CA PRO A 101 -11.00 9.94 11.72
C PRO A 101 -10.25 8.97 10.80
N CYS A 102 -9.58 8.02 11.41
CA CYS A 102 -9.03 6.85 10.71
C CYS A 102 -9.49 5.55 11.34
N ALA A 103 -9.40 4.48 10.56
CA ALA A 103 -9.60 3.13 11.03
C ALA A 103 -8.70 2.15 10.28
N ALA A 104 -8.53 0.96 10.86
CA ALA A 104 -7.94 -0.16 10.17
C ALA A 104 -8.75 -1.43 10.38
N TYR A 105 -8.81 -2.27 9.35
CA TYR A 105 -9.61 -3.49 9.33
C TYR A 105 -8.79 -4.66 8.81
N LEU A 106 -9.16 -5.86 9.25
CA LEU A 106 -8.69 -7.11 8.69
C LEU A 106 -9.85 -7.88 8.06
N LYS A 107 -9.58 -8.63 6.98
CA LYS A 107 -10.48 -9.64 6.41
C LYS A 107 -9.72 -10.94 6.20
N HIS A 108 -10.20 -12.03 6.78
CA HIS A 108 -9.60 -13.36 6.64
C HIS A 108 -10.12 -14.07 5.38
N PHE A 109 -9.25 -14.80 4.67
CA PHE A 109 -9.59 -15.62 3.50
C PHE A 109 -9.39 -17.10 3.82
N PRO A 110 -10.45 -17.83 4.22
CA PRO A 110 -10.32 -19.20 4.72
C PRO A 110 -9.69 -20.21 3.74
N SER A 111 -9.82 -19.96 2.43
CA SER A 111 -9.25 -20.77 1.36
C SER A 111 -7.77 -20.44 1.06
N ASN A 112 -7.16 -19.49 1.77
CA ASN A 112 -5.81 -18.99 1.51
C ASN A 112 -5.59 -18.61 0.04
N ASN A 113 -6.57 -17.92 -0.54
CA ASN A 113 -6.57 -17.51 -1.95
C ASN A 113 -6.81 -16.00 -2.12
N VAL A 114 -6.20 -15.16 -1.28
CA VAL A 114 -6.39 -13.70 -1.31
C VAL A 114 -6.03 -13.10 -2.67
N ALA A 115 -5.04 -13.67 -3.37
CA ALA A 115 -4.60 -13.22 -4.69
C ALA A 115 -5.69 -13.32 -5.78
N ASN A 116 -6.67 -14.21 -5.62
CA ASN A 116 -7.78 -14.41 -6.57
C ASN A 116 -9.15 -14.15 -5.93
N SER A 117 -9.19 -13.44 -4.79
CA SER A 117 -10.44 -13.18 -4.07
C SER A 117 -10.77 -11.68 -4.03
N ALA A 118 -12.06 -11.39 -4.17
CA ALA A 118 -12.61 -10.04 -4.06
C ALA A 118 -12.36 -9.45 -2.66
N ALA A 119 -12.03 -8.15 -2.60
CA ALA A 119 -11.92 -7.43 -1.35
C ALA A 119 -13.29 -7.12 -0.75
N SER A 120 -14.24 -6.75 -1.61
CA SER A 120 -15.58 -6.33 -1.23
C SER A 120 -16.40 -7.47 -0.60
N GLY A 121 -17.48 -7.08 0.08
CA GLY A 121 -18.38 -7.99 0.80
C GLY A 121 -18.00 -8.20 2.26
N GLY A 122 -18.53 -9.28 2.85
CA GLY A 122 -18.43 -9.58 4.27
C GLY A 122 -17.05 -10.04 4.75
N GLY A 123 -16.89 -10.11 6.07
CA GLY A 123 -15.71 -10.69 6.73
C GLY A 123 -14.70 -9.67 7.26
N TRP A 124 -14.99 -8.37 7.13
CA TRP A 124 -14.15 -7.31 7.66
C TRP A 124 -14.40 -7.11 9.15
N PHE A 125 -13.34 -6.97 9.95
CA PHE A 125 -13.43 -6.58 11.36
C PHE A 125 -12.43 -5.49 11.68
N LYS A 126 -12.83 -4.54 12.53
CA LYS A 126 -12.03 -3.36 12.86
C LYS A 126 -10.98 -3.71 13.92
N ILE A 127 -9.73 -3.31 13.73
CA ILE A 127 -8.62 -3.55 14.67
C ILE A 127 -8.00 -2.26 15.23
N MET A 128 -8.36 -1.11 14.66
CA MET A 128 -7.98 0.22 15.16
C MET A 128 -9.03 1.23 14.72
N GLU A 129 -9.29 2.19 15.59
CA GLU A 129 -10.04 3.40 15.29
C GLU A 129 -9.47 4.58 16.08
N ASP A 130 -9.41 5.75 15.45
CA ASP A 130 -9.04 7.00 16.12
C ASP A 130 -9.80 8.17 15.50
N GLY A 131 -10.53 8.90 16.34
CA GLY A 131 -11.37 10.03 15.96
C GLY A 131 -10.70 11.35 16.30
N TYR A 132 -11.46 12.27 16.90
CA TYR A 132 -10.91 13.47 17.52
C TYR A 132 -10.62 13.21 19.00
N SER A 133 -9.34 13.18 19.36
CA SER A 133 -8.89 12.89 20.74
C SER A 133 -7.57 13.61 21.05
N GLY A 134 -7.43 14.11 22.29
CA GLY A 134 -6.22 14.83 22.69
C GLY A 134 -5.96 16.13 21.93
N GLY A 135 -7.03 16.77 21.42
CA GLY A 135 -6.92 18.02 20.64
C GLY A 135 -6.53 17.84 19.18
N GLN A 136 -6.47 16.62 18.67
CA GLN A 136 -6.05 16.31 17.30
C GLN A 136 -6.97 15.25 16.67
N TRP A 137 -7.24 15.42 15.38
CA TRP A 137 -7.79 14.34 14.56
C TRP A 137 -6.72 13.27 14.29
N CYS A 138 -7.15 12.05 13.99
CA CYS A 138 -6.24 11.00 13.58
C CYS A 138 -5.36 11.41 12.39
N SER A 139 -5.92 12.04 11.34
CA SER A 139 -5.11 12.50 10.21
C SER A 139 -4.05 13.53 10.58
N GLU A 140 -4.31 14.37 11.58
CA GLU A 140 -3.29 15.29 12.09
C GLU A 140 -2.16 14.55 12.78
N LYS A 141 -2.47 13.50 13.55
CA LYS A 141 -1.45 12.64 14.16
C LYS A 141 -0.62 11.93 13.08
N ILE A 142 -1.25 11.42 12.03
CA ILE A 142 -0.55 10.80 10.89
C ILE A 142 0.36 11.83 10.20
N ARG A 143 -0.17 13.01 9.89
CA ARG A 143 0.56 14.12 9.25
C ARG A 143 1.77 14.55 10.09
N ASN A 144 1.56 14.79 11.37
CA ASN A 144 2.62 15.18 12.31
C ASN A 144 3.66 14.07 12.52
N ASN A 145 3.30 12.80 12.25
CA ASN A 145 4.19 11.65 12.30
C ASN A 145 4.76 11.27 10.91
N GLY A 146 4.76 12.20 9.95
CA GLY A 146 5.35 11.99 8.62
C GLY A 146 4.64 10.92 7.79
N GLY A 147 3.30 10.89 7.83
CA GLY A 147 2.48 9.96 7.05
C GLY A 147 2.29 8.59 7.70
N LYS A 148 2.73 8.39 8.94
CA LYS A 148 2.75 7.06 9.60
C LYS A 148 1.48 6.79 10.41
N MET A 149 0.68 5.82 9.96
CA MET A 149 -0.44 5.26 10.71
C MET A 149 -0.08 3.88 11.25
N THR A 150 0.11 3.76 12.57
CA THR A 150 0.55 2.50 13.19
C THR A 150 -0.62 1.69 13.70
N VAL A 151 -0.60 0.38 13.41
CA VAL A 151 -1.59 -0.60 13.86
C VAL A 151 -0.88 -1.81 14.47
N LYS A 152 -1.50 -2.41 15.50
CA LYS A 152 -1.06 -3.68 16.08
C LYS A 152 -1.88 -4.81 15.47
N ILE A 153 -1.22 -5.82 14.92
CA ILE A 153 -1.92 -7.04 14.49
C ILE A 153 -2.33 -7.82 15.75
N PRO A 154 -3.62 -8.14 15.94
CA PRO A 154 -4.05 -8.91 17.11
C PRO A 154 -3.31 -10.24 17.23
N THR A 155 -2.96 -10.65 18.44
CA THR A 155 -2.24 -11.90 18.73
C THR A 155 -3.12 -13.14 18.58
N ASP A 156 -4.43 -12.99 18.77
CA ASP A 156 -5.41 -14.08 18.80
C ASP A 156 -6.14 -14.28 17.46
N LEU A 157 -5.42 -14.16 16.34
CA LEU A 157 -5.98 -14.40 15.00
C LEU A 157 -5.81 -15.86 14.59
N LYS A 158 -6.67 -16.33 13.68
CA LYS A 158 -6.41 -17.57 12.95
C LYS A 158 -5.20 -17.36 12.02
N ALA A 159 -4.34 -18.36 11.89
CA ALA A 159 -3.29 -18.31 10.86
C ALA A 159 -3.91 -18.46 9.46
N GLY A 160 -3.42 -17.69 8.48
CA GLY A 160 -3.94 -17.71 7.12
C GLY A 160 -3.70 -16.41 6.36
N GLN A 161 -4.32 -16.29 5.19
CA GLN A 161 -4.23 -15.07 4.38
C GLN A 161 -5.28 -14.04 4.76
N TYR A 162 -4.86 -12.77 4.79
CA TYR A 162 -5.67 -11.63 5.17
C TYR A 162 -5.51 -10.47 4.20
N LEU A 163 -6.50 -9.57 4.18
CA LEU A 163 -6.30 -8.18 3.77
C LEU A 163 -6.22 -7.31 5.03
N LEU A 164 -5.23 -6.42 5.09
CA LEU A 164 -5.20 -5.27 5.98
C LEU A 164 -5.62 -4.03 5.20
N ARG A 165 -6.71 -3.38 5.64
CA ARG A 165 -7.23 -2.13 5.08
C ARG A 165 -6.90 -0.99 6.03
N GLY A 166 -6.26 0.06 5.52
CA GLY A 166 -6.21 1.37 6.18
C GLY A 166 -7.26 2.31 5.59
N GLU A 167 -7.87 3.13 6.44
CA GLU A 167 -8.92 4.08 6.07
C GLU A 167 -8.67 5.42 6.75
N HIS A 168 -8.86 6.49 6.00
CA HIS A 168 -9.01 7.84 6.52
C HIS A 168 -10.22 8.50 5.83
N ILE A 169 -11.00 9.25 6.61
CA ILE A 169 -12.21 9.95 6.14
C ILE A 169 -11.97 11.45 6.30
N ALA A 170 -11.73 12.18 5.21
CA ALA A 170 -11.61 13.63 5.25
C ALA A 170 -13.00 14.29 5.28
N LEU A 171 -13.22 15.16 6.26
CA LEU A 171 -14.55 15.68 6.59
C LEU A 171 -14.84 17.11 6.08
N HIS A 172 -13.90 17.76 5.36
CA HIS A 172 -14.08 19.15 4.93
C HIS A 172 -15.21 19.39 3.93
N GLU A 173 -15.73 18.34 3.29
CA GLU A 173 -16.86 18.42 2.39
C GLU A 173 -18.11 17.79 3.03
N PRO A 174 -19.33 18.26 2.68
CA PRO A 174 -20.57 17.65 3.14
C PRO A 174 -20.70 16.17 2.77
N VAL A 175 -20.17 15.79 1.61
CA VAL A 175 -19.96 14.40 1.23
C VAL A 175 -18.50 14.06 1.55
N PRO A 176 -18.23 13.26 2.60
CA PRO A 176 -16.87 13.01 3.02
C PRO A 176 -16.08 12.24 1.97
N GLN A 177 -14.77 12.47 2.00
CA GLN A 177 -13.82 11.85 1.10
C GLN A 177 -13.12 10.67 1.79
N PHE A 178 -13.22 9.49 1.21
CA PHE A 178 -12.62 8.27 1.73
C PHE A 178 -11.30 7.97 1.03
N TYR A 179 -10.24 7.86 1.82
CA TYR A 179 -8.94 7.40 1.39
C TYR A 179 -8.72 6.01 1.98
N VAL A 180 -8.59 5.01 1.12
CA VAL A 180 -8.51 3.60 1.53
C VAL A 180 -7.41 2.90 0.76
N GLY A 181 -6.79 1.89 1.37
CA GLY A 181 -5.77 1.07 0.72
C GLY A 181 -5.59 -0.27 1.42
N CYS A 182 -5.18 -1.29 0.66
CA CYS A 182 -5.10 -2.66 1.15
C CYS A 182 -3.75 -3.33 0.93
N VAL A 183 -3.33 -4.10 1.94
CA VAL A 183 -2.15 -4.96 1.91
C VAL A 183 -2.58 -6.42 2.03
N GLN A 184 -2.05 -7.29 1.16
CA GLN A 184 -2.23 -8.73 1.24
C GLN A 184 -1.20 -9.32 2.18
N LEU A 185 -1.67 -9.96 3.25
CA LEU A 185 -0.85 -10.51 4.30
C LEU A 185 -1.06 -12.02 4.40
N VAL A 186 -0.03 -12.73 4.82
CA VAL A 186 -0.15 -14.08 5.34
C VAL A 186 0.32 -14.07 6.78
N ILE A 187 -0.63 -14.25 7.69
CA ILE A 187 -0.43 -14.11 9.12
C ILE A 187 -0.13 -15.50 9.70
N SER A 188 1.05 -15.66 10.26
CA SER A 188 1.37 -16.76 11.17
C SER A 188 0.86 -16.41 12.57
N SER A 189 0.20 -17.36 13.24
CA SER A 189 -0.41 -17.11 14.55
C SER A 189 -0.41 -18.35 15.42
N ALA A 190 -0.21 -18.14 16.71
CA ALA A 190 -0.35 -19.11 17.80
C ALA A 190 -1.77 -19.18 18.38
N GLY A 191 -2.59 -18.18 18.06
CA GLY A 191 -3.82 -17.86 18.79
C GLY A 191 -4.95 -18.89 18.63
N GLN A 192 -5.85 -18.89 19.61
CA GLN A 192 -7.08 -19.68 19.63
C GLN A 192 -8.26 -18.88 19.05
N LYS A 193 -8.37 -18.83 17.73
CA LYS A 193 -9.62 -18.74 16.93
C LYS A 193 -10.75 -17.80 17.42
N THR A 194 -10.52 -16.72 18.17
CA THR A 194 -11.63 -15.80 18.51
C THR A 194 -12.19 -15.24 17.22
N ALA A 195 -13.46 -15.55 16.94
CA ALA A 195 -14.14 -15.07 15.76
C ALA A 195 -14.54 -13.61 16.01
N PRO A 196 -13.97 -12.64 15.29
CA PRO A 196 -14.39 -11.26 15.44
C PRO A 196 -15.80 -11.07 14.87
N SER A 197 -16.56 -10.13 15.42
CA SER A 197 -17.77 -9.64 14.75
C SER A 197 -17.35 -8.97 13.44
N THR A 198 -17.96 -9.39 12.34
CA THR A 198 -17.62 -8.86 11.01
C THR A 198 -18.73 -8.01 10.41
N VAL A 199 -18.35 -7.13 9.49
CA VAL A 199 -19.22 -6.32 8.65
C VAL A 199 -18.91 -6.55 7.18
N SER A 200 -19.74 -5.99 6.30
CA SER A 200 -19.47 -5.90 4.87
C SER A 200 -18.89 -4.54 4.51
N ILE A 201 -17.91 -4.51 3.61
CA ILE A 201 -17.44 -3.27 2.97
C ILE A 201 -17.59 -3.46 1.46
N PRO A 202 -18.43 -2.68 0.76
CA PRO A 202 -19.34 -1.62 1.26
C PRO A 202 -20.47 -2.16 2.15
N GLY A 203 -21.17 -1.25 2.85
CA GLY A 203 -22.29 -1.56 3.77
C GLY A 203 -22.00 -1.35 5.26
N HIS A 204 -20.74 -1.11 5.64
CA HIS A 204 -20.34 -0.82 7.01
C HIS A 204 -20.74 0.57 7.53
N MET A 205 -21.16 1.49 6.64
CA MET A 205 -21.53 2.86 6.95
C MET A 205 -22.79 3.27 6.17
N THR A 206 -23.57 4.18 6.73
CA THR A 206 -24.70 4.84 6.07
C THR A 206 -24.43 6.33 5.83
N PRO A 207 -25.13 6.99 4.89
CA PRO A 207 -25.01 8.44 4.67
C PRO A 207 -25.17 9.27 5.96
N ASP A 208 -26.17 8.93 6.78
CA ASP A 208 -26.44 9.66 8.04
C ASP A 208 -25.30 9.52 9.05
N GLN A 209 -24.61 8.38 9.07
CA GLN A 209 -23.48 8.16 9.98
C GLN A 209 -22.25 8.98 9.60
N VAL A 210 -22.06 9.26 8.31
CA VAL A 210 -20.87 9.96 7.80
C VAL A 210 -21.12 11.45 7.56
N ALA A 211 -22.39 11.89 7.60
CA ALA A 211 -22.77 13.28 7.47
C ALA A 211 -22.15 14.12 8.60
N TYR A 212 -21.25 15.03 8.26
CA TYR A 212 -20.57 15.88 9.22
C TYR A 212 -20.29 17.27 8.64
N ASP A 213 -20.87 18.31 9.25
CA ASP A 213 -20.59 19.69 8.86
C ASP A 213 -19.35 20.19 9.59
N PHE A 214 -18.18 19.92 9.01
CA PHE A 214 -16.89 20.19 9.64
C PHE A 214 -16.63 21.68 9.93
N TRP A 215 -17.22 22.59 9.14
CA TRP A 215 -16.98 24.03 9.24
C TRP A 215 -17.94 24.76 10.18
N LYS A 216 -18.94 24.06 10.72
CA LYS A 216 -19.94 24.66 11.60
C LYS A 216 -19.48 24.71 13.05
N GLY A 217 -19.38 25.93 13.58
CA GLY A 217 -19.07 26.17 14.99
C GLY A 217 -17.79 25.46 15.42
N ASP A 218 -17.87 24.68 16.49
CA ASP A 218 -16.72 23.96 17.06
C ASP A 218 -16.45 22.59 16.42
N ASN A 219 -17.14 22.22 15.32
CA ASN A 219 -17.00 20.89 14.69
C ASN A 219 -15.60 20.60 14.13
N LYS A 220 -14.78 21.63 13.88
CA LYS A 220 -13.36 21.40 13.57
C LYS A 220 -12.57 20.82 14.75
N ARG A 221 -13.03 21.07 15.97
CA ARG A 221 -12.40 20.72 17.26
C ARG A 221 -13.48 20.28 18.28
N PRO A 222 -14.27 19.24 17.98
CA PRO A 222 -15.45 18.92 18.75
C PRO A 222 -15.09 18.39 20.15
N LYS A 223 -15.97 18.57 21.13
CA LYS A 223 -15.77 17.98 22.47
C LYS A 223 -15.78 16.45 22.46
N SER A 224 -16.57 15.87 21.56
CA SER A 224 -16.63 14.43 21.31
C SER A 224 -16.94 14.19 19.84
N TYR A 225 -16.43 13.09 19.30
CA TYR A 225 -16.70 12.66 17.94
C TYR A 225 -16.98 11.16 17.93
N THR A 226 -18.09 10.76 17.32
CA THR A 226 -18.43 9.35 17.10
C THR A 226 -17.88 8.93 15.76
N ILE A 227 -16.96 7.95 15.76
CA ILE A 227 -16.41 7.40 14.53
C ILE A 227 -17.54 6.67 13.77
N PRO A 228 -17.72 6.93 12.46
CA PRO A 228 -18.81 6.35 11.70
C PRO A 228 -18.68 4.83 11.54
N GLY A 229 -19.82 4.22 11.26
CA GLY A 229 -19.94 2.82 10.89
C GLY A 229 -20.34 1.87 12.02
N ASN A 230 -20.75 0.67 11.63
CA ASN A 230 -21.29 -0.35 12.54
C ASN A 230 -20.26 -1.40 12.99
N ALA A 231 -19.03 -1.34 12.47
CA ALA A 231 -17.95 -2.25 12.85
C ALA A 231 -17.45 -1.94 14.26
N LYS A 232 -17.61 -2.90 15.16
CA LYS A 232 -17.05 -2.84 16.52
C LYS A 232 -15.55 -3.09 16.49
N LEU A 233 -14.81 -2.37 17.34
CA LEU A 233 -13.39 -2.63 17.57
C LEU A 233 -13.19 -4.04 18.13
N PHE A 234 -12.31 -4.81 17.51
CA PHE A 234 -11.95 -6.15 17.97
C PHE A 234 -11.00 -6.06 19.17
N ASN A 235 -11.46 -6.60 20.30
CA ASN A 235 -10.68 -6.66 21.54
C ASN A 235 -10.29 -8.13 21.82
N PRO A 236 -9.07 -8.56 21.45
CA PRO A 236 -8.61 -9.91 21.78
C PRO A 236 -8.37 -10.05 23.29
N PRO A 237 -8.50 -11.27 23.86
CA PRO A 237 -8.13 -11.53 25.24
C PRO A 237 -6.67 -11.14 25.53
N ALA A 238 -6.42 -10.57 26.72
CA ALA A 238 -5.12 -10.00 27.10
C ALA A 238 -3.96 -11.01 27.19
N ASN A 239 -4.28 -12.31 27.27
CA ASN A 239 -3.30 -13.37 27.53
C ASN A 239 -3.28 -14.35 26.37
N ASN A 240 -2.32 -14.20 25.46
CA ASN A 240 -1.84 -15.32 24.66
C ASN A 240 -0.36 -15.10 24.36
N SER A 241 0.50 -15.86 25.03
CA SER A 241 1.91 -15.95 24.69
C SER A 241 2.04 -16.49 23.25
N PRO A 242 2.85 -15.87 22.38
CA PRO A 242 3.04 -16.38 21.03
C PRO A 242 3.74 -17.75 21.08
N ILE A 243 3.00 -18.80 20.75
CA ILE A 243 3.57 -20.11 20.39
C ILE A 243 4.19 -20.00 18.98
N PRO A 244 5.39 -20.53 18.72
CA PRO A 244 5.95 -20.52 17.37
C PRO A 244 5.04 -21.27 16.39
N SER A 245 4.38 -20.55 15.49
CA SER A 245 3.72 -21.13 14.32
C SER A 245 4.63 -20.99 13.11
N PRO A 246 4.76 -22.03 12.26
CA PRO A 246 5.53 -21.92 11.04
C PRO A 246 4.96 -20.81 10.15
N LEU A 247 5.84 -19.98 9.59
CA LEU A 247 5.46 -18.98 8.60
C LEU A 247 4.88 -19.72 7.39
N LEU A 248 3.61 -19.45 7.09
CA LEU A 248 3.07 -19.73 5.77
C LEU A 248 3.75 -18.74 4.83
N LYS A 249 4.78 -19.19 4.10
CA LYS A 249 5.53 -18.32 3.19
C LYS A 249 4.80 -18.15 1.88
N GLN A 250 4.91 -16.95 1.33
CA GLN A 250 4.63 -16.70 -0.07
C GLN A 250 5.46 -17.64 -0.97
N THR A 251 4.82 -18.26 -1.98
CA THR A 251 5.51 -19.09 -2.99
C THR A 251 5.58 -18.37 -4.34
N GLY A 252 6.58 -18.67 -5.16
CA GLY A 252 6.68 -18.19 -6.56
C GLY A 252 7.41 -16.86 -6.77
N PHE A 253 7.92 -16.26 -5.68
CA PHE A 253 8.66 -14.99 -5.71
C PHE A 253 10.08 -15.09 -5.12
N ASP A 254 10.49 -16.28 -4.70
CA ASP A 254 11.82 -16.53 -4.13
C ASP A 254 12.96 -16.33 -5.13
N ASN A 255 12.65 -16.34 -6.43
CA ASN A 255 13.61 -16.21 -7.53
C ASN A 255 13.53 -14.86 -8.24
N CYS A 256 12.91 -13.84 -7.64
CA CYS A 256 12.92 -12.51 -8.22
C CYS A 256 14.33 -11.92 -8.17
N ILE A 257 14.91 -11.60 -9.32
CA ILE A 257 16.22 -10.93 -9.40
C ILE A 257 16.12 -9.40 -9.28
N GLU A 258 14.90 -8.87 -9.38
CA GLU A 258 14.53 -7.48 -9.11
C GLU A 258 13.00 -7.40 -8.95
N THR A 259 12.49 -6.38 -8.27
CA THR A 259 11.04 -6.20 -8.04
C THR A 259 10.63 -4.73 -8.17
N ASN A 260 9.43 -4.48 -8.70
CA ASN A 260 8.77 -3.18 -8.62
C ASN A 260 7.32 -3.41 -8.17
N ALA A 261 6.94 -2.94 -6.98
CA ALA A 261 5.68 -3.30 -6.35
C ALA A 261 5.44 -4.83 -6.37
N ASN A 262 4.42 -5.28 -7.10
CA ASN A 262 4.09 -6.69 -7.24
C ASN A 262 4.82 -7.39 -8.39
N TRP A 263 5.42 -6.65 -9.32
CA TRP A 263 6.19 -7.21 -10.42
C TRP A 263 7.48 -7.90 -9.92
N CYS A 264 7.93 -8.91 -10.66
CA CYS A 264 9.05 -9.78 -10.33
C CYS A 264 9.82 -10.11 -11.61
N ALA A 265 11.05 -9.63 -11.73
CA ALA A 265 11.95 -10.06 -12.80
C ALA A 265 12.31 -11.53 -12.62
N LYS A 266 12.21 -12.31 -13.70
CA LYS A 266 12.68 -13.70 -13.75
C LYS A 266 14.08 -13.77 -14.37
N PRO A 267 14.89 -14.78 -14.00
CA PRO A 267 16.15 -15.04 -14.70
C PRO A 267 15.92 -15.20 -16.20
N VAL A 268 16.77 -14.57 -17.01
CA VAL A 268 16.73 -14.71 -18.47
C VAL A 268 17.23 -16.10 -18.91
N PRO A 269 16.91 -16.54 -20.14
CA PRO A 269 17.39 -17.82 -20.66
C PRO A 269 18.91 -17.99 -20.62
N LYS A 270 19.38 -19.21 -20.33
CA LYS A 270 20.80 -19.58 -20.48
C LYS A 270 21.20 -19.63 -21.96
N PHE A 271 22.46 -19.33 -22.24
CA PHE A 271 23.01 -19.32 -23.60
C PHE A 271 24.48 -19.74 -23.63
N THR A 272 24.97 -20.15 -24.79
CA THR A 272 26.38 -20.57 -25.02
C THR A 272 26.98 -19.95 -26.29
N ASN A 273 26.19 -19.18 -27.04
CA ASN A 273 26.57 -18.53 -28.28
C ASN A 273 26.00 -17.11 -28.34
N THR A 274 26.42 -16.35 -29.35
CA THR A 274 26.07 -14.94 -29.51
C THR A 274 24.57 -14.74 -29.73
N ASP A 275 23.92 -15.58 -30.55
CA ASP A 275 22.47 -15.49 -30.79
C ASP A 275 21.66 -15.72 -29.50
N GLY A 276 22.06 -16.71 -28.71
CA GLY A 276 21.47 -16.98 -27.41
C GLY A 276 21.68 -15.83 -26.41
N CYS A 277 22.84 -15.16 -26.46
CA CYS A 277 23.10 -13.97 -25.66
C CYS A 277 22.10 -12.86 -26.01
N TRP A 278 21.95 -12.54 -27.30
CA TRP A 278 21.00 -11.53 -27.74
C TRP A 278 19.55 -11.89 -27.44
N LYS A 279 19.18 -13.17 -27.53
CA LYS A 279 17.87 -13.64 -27.07
C LYS A 279 17.65 -13.39 -25.58
N ALA A 280 18.65 -13.64 -24.73
CA ALA A 280 18.59 -13.37 -23.30
C ALA A 280 18.53 -11.87 -22.98
N ALA A 281 19.28 -11.03 -23.69
CA ALA A 281 19.22 -9.58 -23.57
C ALA A 281 17.85 -9.02 -24.00
N ASN A 282 17.29 -9.52 -25.10
CA ASN A 282 15.96 -9.14 -25.58
C ASN A 282 14.84 -9.58 -24.63
N ASP A 283 14.99 -10.75 -23.98
CA ASP A 283 14.09 -11.18 -22.91
C ASP A 283 14.16 -10.20 -21.73
N CYS A 284 15.35 -9.79 -21.30
CA CYS A 284 15.51 -8.77 -20.26
C CYS A 284 14.74 -7.48 -20.60
N TRP A 285 14.93 -6.93 -21.80
CA TRP A 285 14.22 -5.72 -22.21
C TRP A 285 12.71 -5.91 -22.34
N THR A 286 12.25 -7.11 -22.70
CA THR A 286 10.82 -7.44 -22.72
C THR A 286 10.24 -7.44 -21.31
N GLN A 287 10.96 -8.05 -20.37
CA GLN A 287 10.61 -8.02 -18.95
C GLN A 287 10.60 -6.58 -18.40
N SER A 288 11.56 -5.73 -18.80
CA SER A 288 11.56 -4.31 -18.42
C SER A 288 10.30 -3.58 -18.91
N ARG A 289 9.95 -3.72 -20.19
CA ARG A 289 8.72 -3.10 -20.73
C ARG A 289 7.47 -3.55 -19.98
N ALA A 290 7.40 -4.83 -19.60
CA ALA A 290 6.32 -5.34 -18.76
C ALA A 290 6.32 -4.74 -17.34
N CYS A 291 7.51 -4.47 -16.76
CA CYS A 291 7.64 -3.76 -15.49
C CYS A 291 7.02 -2.36 -15.57
N PHE A 292 7.44 -1.55 -16.56
CA PHE A 292 6.91 -0.20 -16.74
C PHE A 292 5.42 -0.19 -17.06
N GLY A 293 4.95 -1.11 -17.91
CA GLY A 293 3.52 -1.24 -18.24
C GLY A 293 2.64 -1.69 -17.08
N SER A 294 3.21 -2.19 -15.98
CA SER A 294 2.50 -2.62 -14.77
C SER A 294 2.86 -1.81 -13.52
N ALA A 295 3.65 -0.74 -13.67
CA ALA A 295 4.07 0.10 -12.56
C ALA A 295 2.85 0.86 -11.99
N PRO A 296 2.56 0.74 -10.68
CA PRO A 296 1.49 1.49 -10.05
C PRO A 296 1.91 2.94 -9.78
N ILE A 297 1.00 3.76 -9.24
CA ILE A 297 1.27 5.13 -8.83
C ILE A 297 2.37 5.27 -7.76
N SER A 298 2.74 4.17 -7.08
CA SER A 298 3.90 4.14 -6.18
C SER A 298 5.25 4.10 -6.89
N GLY A 299 5.27 4.30 -8.22
CA GLY A 299 6.46 4.50 -9.02
C GLY A 299 7.05 3.24 -9.66
N ASN A 300 8.16 3.47 -10.36
CA ASN A 300 8.83 2.53 -11.26
C ASN A 300 10.33 2.37 -10.95
N LYS A 301 10.76 2.74 -9.73
CA LYS A 301 12.17 2.71 -9.33
C LYS A 301 12.81 1.32 -9.51
N GLY A 302 12.07 0.26 -9.24
CA GLY A 302 12.54 -1.12 -9.48
C GLY A 302 12.71 -1.45 -10.96
N CYS A 303 11.88 -0.87 -11.83
CA CYS A 303 12.00 -1.05 -13.28
C CYS A 303 13.27 -0.37 -13.81
N PHE A 304 13.54 0.87 -13.38
CA PHE A 304 14.80 1.55 -13.72
C PHE A 304 16.01 0.78 -13.19
N ALA A 305 15.97 0.29 -11.95
CA ALA A 305 17.05 -0.53 -11.40
C ALA A 305 17.30 -1.79 -12.23
N TYR A 306 16.24 -2.44 -12.72
CA TYR A 306 16.34 -3.59 -13.60
C TYR A 306 16.99 -3.26 -14.95
N GLU A 307 16.57 -2.16 -15.59
CA GLU A 307 17.18 -1.72 -16.86
C GLU A 307 18.65 -1.39 -16.71
N GLU A 308 18.97 -0.51 -15.77
CA GLU A 308 20.32 0.03 -15.58
C GLU A 308 21.32 -1.06 -15.19
N ASN A 309 20.94 -1.89 -14.23
CA ASN A 309 21.86 -2.84 -13.62
C ASN A 309 21.86 -4.20 -14.29
N LYS A 310 20.77 -4.59 -14.98
CA LYS A 310 20.65 -5.93 -15.58
C LYS A 310 20.61 -5.86 -17.10
N CYS A 311 19.64 -5.15 -17.70
CA CYS A 311 19.45 -5.21 -19.15
C CYS A 311 20.55 -4.50 -19.94
N LYS A 312 20.99 -3.31 -19.50
CA LYS A 312 22.15 -2.64 -20.11
C LYS A 312 23.44 -3.43 -19.92
N ALA A 313 23.60 -4.12 -18.79
CA ALA A 313 24.75 -4.99 -18.56
C ALA A 313 24.75 -6.21 -19.49
N ALA A 314 23.60 -6.87 -19.66
CA ALA A 314 23.44 -7.97 -20.61
C ALA A 314 23.71 -7.55 -22.06
N GLN A 315 23.20 -6.38 -22.47
CA GLN A 315 23.45 -5.84 -23.79
C GLN A 315 24.95 -5.60 -24.03
N ARG A 316 25.63 -4.88 -23.11
CA ARG A 316 27.08 -4.64 -23.21
C ARG A 316 27.88 -5.94 -23.24
N HIS A 317 27.45 -6.95 -22.49
CA HIS A 317 28.06 -8.28 -22.51
C HIS A 317 27.94 -8.93 -23.89
N CYS A 318 26.75 -8.91 -24.52
CA CYS A 318 26.56 -9.48 -25.84
C CYS A 318 27.31 -8.72 -26.94
N GLU A 319 27.39 -7.38 -26.84
CA GLU A 319 28.21 -6.54 -27.73
C GLU A 319 29.70 -6.92 -27.67
N GLY A 320 30.20 -7.24 -26.47
CA GLY A 320 31.59 -7.64 -26.25
C GLY A 320 31.95 -9.07 -26.68
N CYS A 321 30.98 -9.97 -26.90
CA CYS A 321 31.24 -11.37 -27.21
C CYS A 321 31.73 -11.64 -28.66
N GLY A 322 31.46 -10.75 -29.62
CA GLY A 322 31.82 -10.97 -31.04
C GLY A 322 31.18 -12.24 -31.65
N SER A 323 31.80 -12.78 -32.71
CA SER A 323 31.33 -13.98 -33.46
C SER A 323 31.78 -15.33 -32.86
N SER A 324 32.44 -15.32 -31.70
CA SER A 324 32.93 -16.54 -31.02
C SER A 324 32.16 -16.81 -29.72
N SER A 325 32.32 -18.01 -29.15
CA SER A 325 31.53 -18.55 -28.04
C SER A 325 31.30 -17.56 -26.89
N CYS A 326 30.04 -17.19 -26.64
CA CYS A 326 29.65 -16.23 -25.60
C CYS A 326 29.29 -16.97 -24.31
N LYS A 327 30.02 -16.70 -23.22
CA LYS A 327 29.74 -17.31 -21.91
C LYS A 327 28.47 -16.71 -21.30
N PRO A 328 27.64 -17.51 -20.60
CA PRO A 328 26.46 -16.99 -19.90
C PRO A 328 26.84 -15.94 -18.85
N PHE A 329 26.12 -14.82 -18.81
CA PHE A 329 26.18 -13.91 -17.67
C PHE A 329 25.28 -14.43 -16.54
N THR A 330 25.67 -14.15 -15.29
CA THR A 330 24.85 -14.42 -14.11
C THR A 330 24.40 -13.10 -13.51
N PHE A 331 23.08 -12.93 -13.39
CA PHE A 331 22.54 -11.85 -12.59
C PHE A 331 22.58 -12.29 -11.13
N THR A 332 23.48 -11.73 -10.35
CA THR A 332 23.45 -11.88 -8.89
C THR A 332 22.18 -11.22 -8.34
N ILE A 333 21.61 -11.85 -7.31
CA ILE A 333 20.44 -11.38 -6.55
C ILE A 333 20.89 -10.28 -5.59
#